data_AF-A0A4Y2I856-F1
#
_entry.id   AF-A0A4Y2I856-F1
#
_cell.length_a   1.000
_cell.length_b   1.000
_cell.length_c   1.000
_cell.angle_alpha   90.00
_cell.angle_beta   90.00
_cell.angle_gamma   90.00
#
_symmetry.space_group_name_H-M   'P 1'
#
loop_
_entity.id
_entity.type
_entity.pdbx_description
1 polymer ?
#
loop_
_entity_poly.entity_id
_entity_poly.type
_entity_poly.pdbx_seq_one_letter_code
_entity_poly.pdbx_strand_id
1 'polypeptide(L)'
;MGFRRGIRNLTIQQQEAIVNGRAQSRTLLELGKQFNISESEISKFLRRWVDQGGVPKVPKFGRSRSTSRLFDRNVLRLSRVNARLTAADIARELCDPQNSLFVLSGVSFK
;
A
#
# COMPACT_ATOMS: atom_id res chain seq x y z
N MET A 1 -21.93 -1.89 -22.72
CA MET A 1 -20.50 -2.28 -22.67
C MET A 1 -19.98 -1.99 -21.26
N GLY A 2 -19.61 -3.02 -20.49
CA GLY A 2 -19.17 -2.87 -19.10
C GLY A 2 -17.65 -2.66 -19.00
N PHE A 3 -17.22 -1.50 -18.52
CA PHE A 3 -15.81 -1.24 -18.22
C PHE A 3 -15.39 -2.09 -17.02
N ARG A 4 -14.36 -2.92 -17.19
CA ARG A 4 -13.95 -3.92 -16.17
C ARG A 4 -12.83 -3.45 -15.25
N ARG A 5 -12.18 -2.32 -15.55
CA ARG A 5 -10.95 -1.89 -14.86
C ARG A 5 -11.12 -0.49 -14.27
N GLY A 6 -10.83 -0.36 -12.97
CA GLY A 6 -10.76 0.94 -12.28
C GLY A 6 -9.37 1.54 -12.35
N ILE A 7 -9.27 2.88 -12.21
CA ILE A 7 -8.01 3.63 -12.32
C ILE A 7 -6.90 3.19 -11.37
N ARG A 8 -7.28 2.59 -10.24
CA ARG A 8 -6.36 2.15 -9.18
C ARG A 8 -5.35 1.08 -9.65
N ASN A 9 -5.61 0.43 -10.78
CA ASN A 9 -4.78 -0.64 -11.33
C ASN A 9 -4.03 -0.24 -12.61
N LEU A 10 -3.91 1.06 -12.90
CA LEU A 10 -3.14 1.54 -14.05
C LEU A 10 -1.64 1.48 -13.76
N THR A 11 -0.89 0.84 -14.65
CA THR A 11 0.59 0.89 -14.62
C THR A 11 1.07 2.30 -14.96
N ILE A 12 2.31 2.65 -14.56
CA ILE A 12 2.92 3.95 -14.86
C ILE A 12 2.88 4.24 -16.37
N GLN A 13 3.25 3.25 -17.18
CA GLN A 13 3.20 3.30 -18.65
C GLN A 13 1.81 3.63 -19.19
N GLN A 14 0.75 3.05 -18.61
CA GLN A 14 -0.62 3.35 -19.02
C GLN A 14 -1.06 4.75 -18.59
N GLN A 15 -0.61 5.22 -17.42
CA GLN A 15 -0.88 6.59 -16.97
C GLN A 15 -0.27 7.60 -17.93
N GLU A 16 0.99 7.42 -18.30
CA GLU A 16 1.69 8.26 -19.29
C GLU A 16 1.02 8.21 -20.66
N ALA A 17 0.63 7.01 -21.13
CA ALA A 17 -0.06 6.87 -22.41
C ALA A 17 -1.42 7.59 -22.44
N ILE A 18 -2.17 7.60 -21.34
CA ILE A 18 -3.43 8.35 -21.22
C ILE A 18 -3.17 9.85 -21.28
N VAL A 19 -2.15 10.34 -20.59
CA VAL A 19 -1.77 11.77 -20.57
C VAL A 19 -1.29 12.22 -21.95
N ASN A 20 -0.40 11.44 -22.58
CA ASN A 20 0.10 11.70 -23.93
C ASN A 20 -1.03 11.67 -24.96
N GLY A 21 -1.94 10.70 -24.86
CA GLY A 21 -3.13 10.64 -25.71
C GLY A 21 -4.03 11.85 -25.54
N ARG A 22 -4.17 12.36 -24.31
CA ARG A 22 -4.92 13.60 -24.04
C ARG A 22 -4.23 14.83 -24.63
N ALA A 23 -2.89 14.91 -24.55
CA ALA A 23 -2.12 15.99 -25.18
C ALA A 23 -2.24 15.98 -26.71
N GLN A 24 -2.41 14.80 -27.31
CA GLN A 24 -2.72 14.61 -28.73
C GLN A 24 -4.20 14.83 -29.08
N SER A 25 -4.98 15.45 -28.18
CA SER A 25 -6.42 15.73 -28.37
C SER A 25 -7.32 14.50 -28.56
N ARG A 26 -6.90 13.31 -28.12
CA ARG A 26 -7.81 12.13 -28.11
C ARG A 26 -8.96 12.33 -27.15
N THR A 27 -10.12 11.83 -27.53
CA THR A 27 -11.34 11.97 -26.72
C THR A 27 -11.30 11.03 -25.52
N LEU A 28 -12.03 11.37 -24.45
CA LEU A 28 -12.12 10.51 -23.26
C LEU A 28 -12.73 9.15 -23.60
N LEU A 29 -13.68 9.12 -24.54
CA LEU A 29 -14.31 7.90 -25.04
C LEU A 29 -13.31 6.99 -25.75
N GLU A 30 -12.44 7.54 -26.61
CA GLU A 30 -11.38 6.77 -27.30
C GLU A 30 -10.39 6.17 -26.31
N LEU A 31 -9.91 6.99 -25.37
CA LEU A 31 -9.01 6.53 -24.31
C LEU A 31 -9.70 5.47 -23.44
N GLY A 32 -11.00 5.66 -23.14
CA GLY A 32 -11.79 4.72 -22.36
C GLY A 32 -11.94 3.36 -23.01
N LYS A 33 -12.19 3.35 -24.32
CA LYS A 33 -12.23 2.12 -25.13
C LYS A 33 -10.85 1.44 -25.18
N GLN A 34 -9.78 2.21 -25.40
CA GLN A 34 -8.42 1.68 -25.51
C GLN A 34 -7.95 1.00 -24.22
N PHE A 35 -8.20 1.61 -23.06
CA PHE A 35 -7.73 1.10 -21.77
C PHE A 35 -8.78 0.29 -20.99
N ASN A 36 -10.00 0.15 -21.55
CA ASN A 36 -11.15 -0.48 -20.90
C ASN A 36 -11.51 0.15 -19.55
N ILE A 37 -11.52 1.49 -19.52
CA ILE A 37 -11.82 2.33 -18.35
C ILE A 37 -12.97 3.26 -18.70
N SER A 38 -13.88 3.51 -17.75
CA SER A 38 -14.98 4.44 -18.02
C SER A 38 -14.49 5.87 -18.25
N GLU A 39 -15.20 6.63 -19.06
CA GLU A 39 -14.88 8.05 -19.31
C GLU A 39 -14.84 8.88 -18.02
N SER A 40 -15.76 8.61 -17.09
CA SER A 40 -15.82 9.26 -15.79
C SER A 40 -14.57 9.02 -14.96
N GLU A 41 -14.02 7.81 -15.04
CA GLU A 41 -12.77 7.43 -14.37
C GLU A 41 -11.63 8.20 -15.04
N ILE A 42 -11.47 8.16 -16.37
CA ILE A 42 -10.40 8.90 -17.06
C ILE A 42 -10.43 10.40 -16.73
N SER A 43 -11.62 11.02 -16.70
CA SER A 43 -11.79 12.42 -16.30
C SER A 43 -11.26 12.68 -14.88
N LYS A 44 -11.61 11.81 -13.92
CA LYS A 44 -11.09 11.90 -12.54
C LYS A 44 -9.57 11.72 -12.49
N PHE A 45 -8.99 10.81 -13.29
CA PHE A 45 -7.54 10.65 -13.36
C PHE A 45 -6.85 11.89 -13.89
N LEU A 46 -7.32 12.45 -15.01
CA LEU A 46 -6.72 13.65 -15.60
C LEU A 46 -6.80 14.86 -14.67
N ARG A 47 -7.92 15.06 -13.95
CA ARG A 47 -8.01 16.10 -12.91
C ARG A 47 -6.96 15.90 -11.83
N ARG A 48 -6.89 14.69 -11.27
CA ARG A 48 -5.89 14.35 -10.25
C ARG A 48 -4.45 14.46 -10.73
N TRP A 49 -4.21 14.21 -12.01
CA TRP A 49 -2.89 14.35 -12.63
C TRP A 49 -2.45 15.81 -12.61
N VAL A 50 -3.35 16.74 -12.96
CA VAL A 50 -3.11 18.18 -12.87
C VAL A 50 -2.89 18.60 -11.41
N ASP A 51 -3.75 18.15 -10.49
CA ASP A 51 -3.64 18.48 -9.06
C ASP A 51 -2.32 18.00 -8.43
N GLN A 52 -1.73 16.92 -8.97
CA GLN A 52 -0.45 16.34 -8.51
C GLN A 52 0.78 16.89 -9.25
N GLY A 53 0.61 17.89 -10.13
CA GLY A 53 1.73 18.46 -10.90
C GLY A 53 2.27 17.53 -11.99
N GLY A 54 1.47 16.59 -12.46
CA GLY A 54 1.82 15.70 -13.57
C GLY A 54 2.75 14.55 -13.22
N VAL A 55 2.76 14.11 -11.97
CA VAL A 55 3.58 12.98 -11.52
C VAL A 55 2.79 11.67 -11.62
N PRO A 56 3.31 10.63 -12.31
CA PRO A 56 2.71 9.30 -12.30
C PRO A 56 2.60 8.75 -10.88
N LYS A 57 1.44 8.18 -10.57
CA LYS A 57 1.20 7.61 -9.26
C LYS A 57 1.67 6.16 -9.22
N VAL A 58 2.68 5.92 -8.39
CA VAL A 58 3.13 4.57 -8.03
C VAL A 58 2.14 3.92 -7.06
N PRO A 59 1.86 2.61 -7.16
CA PRO A 59 1.14 1.88 -6.13
C PRO A 59 1.79 2.09 -4.75
N LYS A 60 1.01 2.54 -3.77
CA LYS A 60 1.53 2.76 -2.41
C LYS A 60 1.60 1.42 -1.67
N PHE A 61 2.78 1.05 -1.19
CA PHE A 61 2.97 -0.10 -0.30
C PHE A 61 2.60 0.25 1.14
N GLY A 62 1.31 0.49 1.39
CA GLY A 62 0.75 0.63 2.74
C GLY A 62 1.54 1.51 3.73
N ARG A 63 1.43 1.19 5.01
CA ARG A 63 2.28 1.75 6.08
C ARG A 63 3.44 0.78 6.30
N SER A 64 4.66 1.31 6.42
CA SER A 64 5.82 0.51 6.82
C SER A 64 5.55 -0.19 8.15
N ARG A 65 5.92 -1.47 8.25
CA ARG A 65 5.83 -2.20 9.51
C ARG A 65 6.94 -1.74 10.44
N SER A 66 6.56 -1.34 11.65
CA SER A 66 7.50 -1.00 12.72
C SER A 66 8.03 -2.25 13.45
N THR A 67 7.28 -3.36 13.41
CA THR A 67 7.60 -4.62 14.08
C THR A 67 7.88 -5.73 13.08
N SER A 68 8.67 -6.73 13.50
CA SER A 68 8.92 -7.93 12.70
C SER A 68 7.77 -8.92 12.86
N ARG A 69 7.55 -9.77 11.84
CA ARG A 69 6.51 -10.81 11.88
C ARG A 69 6.68 -11.77 13.06
N LEU A 70 7.93 -12.05 13.43
CA LEU A 70 8.25 -12.92 14.58
C LEU A 70 7.92 -12.22 15.89
N PHE A 71 8.23 -10.92 16.00
CA PHE A 71 7.85 -10.11 17.15
C PHE A 71 6.33 -10.11 17.36
N ASP A 72 5.56 -9.83 16.30
CA ASP A 72 4.09 -9.85 16.36
C ASP A 72 3.54 -11.23 16.75
N ARG A 73 4.13 -12.32 16.20
CA ARG A 73 3.74 -13.69 16.55
C ARG A 73 3.97 -13.97 18.04
N ASN A 74 5.08 -13.50 18.58
CA ASN A 74 5.41 -13.71 19.99
C ASN A 74 4.52 -12.86 20.90
N VAL A 75 4.21 -11.61 20.54
CA VAL A 75 3.21 -10.78 21.23
C VAL A 75 1.87 -11.54 21.31
N LEU A 76 1.35 -12.02 20.18
CA LEU A 76 0.11 -12.77 20.14
C LEU A 76 0.16 -14.06 20.96
N ARG A 77 1.31 -14.76 20.97
CA ARG A 77 1.49 -15.97 21.76
C ARG A 77 1.41 -15.67 23.25
N LEU A 78 2.13 -14.66 23.73
CA LEU A 78 2.15 -14.29 25.15
C LEU A 78 0.78 -13.80 25.63
N SER A 79 0.11 -12.97 24.83
CA SER A 79 -1.25 -12.52 25.15
C SER A 79 -2.26 -13.67 25.23
N ARG A 80 -2.07 -14.74 24.45
CA ARG A 80 -2.94 -15.93 24.49
C ARG A 80 -2.62 -16.87 25.63
N VAL A 81 -1.35 -17.03 25.99
CA VAL A 81 -0.92 -17.90 27.09
C VAL A 81 -1.38 -17.33 28.43
N ASN A 82 -1.35 -16.00 28.59
CA ASN A 82 -1.82 -15.37 29.80
C ASN A 82 -2.48 -14.02 29.50
N ALA A 83 -3.81 -14.00 29.55
CA ALA A 83 -4.62 -12.80 29.31
C ALA A 83 -4.48 -11.71 30.37
N ARG A 84 -3.82 -11.99 31.51
CA ARG A 84 -3.57 -11.01 32.58
C ARG A 84 -2.28 -10.20 32.35
N LEU A 85 -1.45 -10.59 31.39
CA LEU A 85 -0.21 -9.87 31.10
C LEU A 85 -0.52 -8.50 30.51
N THR A 86 0.11 -7.47 31.08
CA THR A 86 0.03 -6.11 30.53
C THR A 86 0.98 -5.98 29.34
N ALA A 87 0.78 -4.95 28.52
CA ALA A 87 1.69 -4.65 27.41
C ALA A 87 3.14 -4.45 27.90
N ALA A 88 3.33 -3.90 29.10
CA ALA A 88 4.65 -3.71 29.71
C ALA A 88 5.30 -5.05 30.09
N ASP A 89 4.53 -6.00 30.61
CA ASP A 89 5.04 -7.34 30.95
C ASP A 89 5.42 -8.12 29.69
N ILE A 90 4.59 -8.05 28.65
CA ILE A 90 4.87 -8.66 27.34
C ILE A 90 6.12 -8.04 26.73
N ALA A 91 6.26 -6.72 26.77
CA ALA A 91 7.46 -6.05 26.28
C ALA A 91 8.71 -6.46 27.07
N ARG A 92 8.62 -6.58 28.40
CA ARG A 92 9.72 -7.05 29.25
C ARG A 92 10.15 -8.46 28.88
N GLU A 93 9.20 -9.37 28.69
CA GLU A 93 9.48 -10.75 28.32
C GLU A 93 10.10 -10.86 26.91
N LEU A 94 9.67 -10.03 25.96
CA LEU A 94 10.19 -10.04 24.60
C LEU A 94 11.53 -9.34 24.43
N CYS A 95 11.81 -8.33 25.26
CA CYS A 95 13.04 -7.53 25.21
C CYS A 95 14.11 -8.01 26.21
N ASP A 96 13.84 -9.06 26.99
CA ASP A 96 14.83 -9.63 27.90
C ASP A 96 15.94 -10.35 27.09
N PRO A 97 17.21 -9.90 27.19
CA PRO A 97 18.32 -10.51 26.45
C PRO A 97 18.61 -11.95 26.88
N GLN A 98 18.13 -12.39 28.05
CA GLN A 98 18.23 -13.78 28.51
C GLN A 98 17.11 -14.66 27.94
N ASN A 99 16.09 -14.08 27.32
CA ASN A 99 15.00 -14.83 26.71
C ASN A 99 15.34 -15.22 25.26
N SER A 100 15.28 -16.52 24.97
CA SER A 100 15.53 -17.08 23.62
C SER A 100 14.67 -16.44 22.51
N LEU A 101 13.52 -15.85 22.87
CA LEU A 101 12.62 -15.17 21.93
C LEU A 101 13.18 -13.82 21.44
N PHE A 102 14.00 -13.16 22.24
CA PHE A 102 14.67 -11.91 21.86
C PHE A 102 15.72 -12.20 20.77
N VAL A 103 16.54 -13.23 20.97
CA VAL A 103 17.59 -13.68 20.04
C VAL A 103 17.03 -14.04 18.66
N LEU A 104 15.83 -14.61 18.60
CA LEU A 104 15.17 -14.99 17.34
C LEU A 104 14.42 -13.82 16.66
N SER A 105 14.22 -12.70 17.36
CA SER A 105 13.44 -11.56 16.84
C SER A 105 14.26 -10.56 16.03
N GLY A 106 15.60 -10.55 16.19
CA GLY A 106 16.52 -9.71 15.42
C GLY A 106 16.24 -8.21 15.50
N VAL A 107 15.69 -7.73 16.62
CA VAL A 107 15.27 -6.33 16.78
C VAL A 107 16.33 -5.56 17.58
N SER A 108 17.10 -4.69 16.90
CA SER A 108 17.73 -3.54 17.56
C SER A 108 16.76 -2.37 17.51
N PHE A 109 16.26 -1.93 18.65
CA PHE A 109 15.61 -0.62 18.74
C PHE A 109 16.71 0.44 18.54
N LYS A 110 16.55 1.28 17.52
CA LYS A 110 17.43 2.42 17.23
C LYS A 110 16.86 3.68 17.85
#